data_AF-A0A7U4GDX9-F1
#
_entry.id   AF-A0A7U4GDX9-F1
#
_cell.length_a   1.000
_cell.length_b   1.000
_cell.length_c   1.000
_cell.angle_alpha   90.00
_cell.angle_beta   90.00
_cell.angle_gamma   90.00
#
_symmetry.space_group_name_H-M   'P 1'
#
loop_
_entity.id
_entity.type
_entity.pdbx_description
1 polymer ?
#
loop_
_entity_poly.entity_id
_entity_poly.type
_entity_poly.pdbx_seq_one_letter_code
_entity_poly.pdbx_strand_id
1 'polypeptide(L)'
;MRTITIDKLPEDLHRQVVIKSSERTRHQRMAVALERTLSRCSEIHAEYELKTVKLRENCEKKAFQAGFQLFFSQLVMLLDEYQRQQNKRQAAFRQQIATALSKSLHDPMIVERIIHHLQEQCGHQKALRIIIPRAVKLPDGADTSNYQYTDDNHITVQNDMDAVRFPSESLCRSWLQLADENIVPLNETINNLTPNLLRDLAGKLIAMSHRSPSKPVNPDEDENHD
;
A
#
# COMPACT_ATOMS: atom_id res chain seq x y z
N MET A 1 -86.83 -26.28 -24.28
CA MET A 1 -86.18 -27.61 -24.38
C MET A 1 -86.78 -28.29 -25.61
N ARG A 2 -85.99 -28.64 -26.64
CA ARG A 2 -86.52 -29.32 -27.85
C ARG A 2 -86.44 -30.82 -27.61
N THR A 3 -87.56 -31.53 -27.66
CA THR A 3 -87.62 -32.99 -27.50
C THR A 3 -87.16 -33.64 -28.80
N ILE A 4 -86.02 -34.34 -28.76
CA ILE A 4 -85.47 -35.07 -29.91
C ILE A 4 -85.95 -36.53 -29.79
N THR A 5 -86.67 -37.00 -30.80
CA THR A 5 -87.11 -38.41 -30.92
C THR A 5 -86.06 -39.22 -31.68
N ILE A 6 -86.01 -40.53 -31.41
CA ILE A 6 -84.99 -41.47 -31.91
C ILE A 6 -84.86 -41.41 -33.45
N ASP A 7 -85.96 -41.17 -34.15
CA ASP A 7 -86.03 -41.11 -35.63
C ASP A 7 -85.34 -39.88 -36.25
N LYS A 8 -84.82 -38.95 -35.45
CA LYS A 8 -84.11 -37.74 -35.90
C LYS A 8 -82.60 -37.79 -35.69
N LEU A 9 -82.10 -38.94 -35.23
CA LEU A 9 -80.69 -39.14 -34.93
C LEU A 9 -79.98 -39.78 -36.15
N PRO A 10 -78.71 -39.40 -36.43
CA PRO A 10 -77.95 -39.98 -37.54
C PRO A 10 -77.77 -41.50 -37.38
N GLU A 11 -77.76 -42.24 -38.48
CA GLU A 11 -77.64 -43.71 -38.50
C GLU A 11 -76.34 -44.23 -37.84
N ASP A 12 -75.27 -43.41 -37.82
CA ASP A 12 -73.95 -43.74 -37.25
C ASP A 12 -73.78 -43.33 -35.77
N LEU A 13 -74.87 -43.40 -34.98
CA LEU A 13 -74.91 -42.92 -33.60
C LEU A 13 -73.82 -43.54 -32.69
N HIS A 14 -73.50 -44.82 -32.91
CA HIS A 14 -72.53 -45.57 -32.12
C HIS A 14 -71.08 -45.10 -32.30
N ARG A 15 -70.81 -44.30 -33.34
CA ARG A 15 -69.49 -43.70 -33.61
C ARG A 15 -69.42 -42.21 -33.26
N GLN A 16 -70.53 -41.61 -32.84
CA GLN A 16 -70.61 -40.17 -32.57
C GLN A 16 -70.71 -39.88 -31.07
N VAL A 17 -69.72 -39.13 -30.55
CA VAL A 17 -69.75 -38.62 -29.18
C VAL A 17 -70.62 -37.36 -29.14
N VAL A 18 -71.83 -37.48 -28.58
CA VAL A 18 -72.74 -36.34 -28.41
C VAL A 18 -72.44 -35.62 -27.10
N ILE A 19 -71.70 -34.52 -27.18
CA ILE A 19 -71.44 -33.65 -26.02
C ILE A 19 -72.57 -32.62 -25.92
N LYS A 20 -73.20 -32.51 -24.75
CA LYS A 20 -74.23 -31.47 -24.50
C LYS A 20 -73.62 -30.08 -24.74
N SER A 21 -74.34 -29.20 -25.43
CA SER A 21 -73.84 -27.85 -25.76
C SER A 21 -73.41 -27.05 -24.53
N SER A 22 -74.08 -27.26 -23.39
CA SER A 22 -73.71 -26.69 -22.09
C SER A 22 -72.34 -27.16 -21.60
N GLU A 23 -72.00 -28.44 -21.79
CA GLU A 23 -70.70 -29.00 -21.42
C GLU A 23 -69.60 -28.52 -22.37
N ARG A 24 -69.86 -28.49 -23.67
CA ARG A 24 -68.94 -27.91 -24.66
C ARG A 24 -68.58 -26.45 -24.31
N THR A 25 -69.59 -25.65 -23.97
CA THR A 25 -69.39 -24.24 -23.58
C THR A 25 -68.59 -24.12 -22.28
N ARG A 26 -68.86 -25.00 -21.30
CA ARG A 26 -68.11 -25.05 -20.03
C ARG A 26 -66.63 -25.41 -20.27
N HIS A 27 -66.35 -26.44 -21.07
CA HIS A 27 -64.99 -26.84 -21.39
C HIS A 27 -64.24 -25.74 -22.16
N GLN A 28 -64.89 -25.06 -23.10
CA GLN A 28 -64.29 -23.96 -23.84
C GLN A 28 -63.96 -22.78 -22.91
N ARG A 29 -64.85 -22.40 -21.99
CA ARG A 29 -64.57 -21.36 -20.98
C ARG A 29 -63.41 -21.75 -20.06
N MET A 30 -63.34 -23.02 -19.68
CA MET A 30 -62.26 -23.53 -18.84
C MET A 30 -60.92 -23.53 -19.58
N ALA A 31 -60.89 -23.94 -20.85
CA ALA A 31 -59.71 -23.89 -21.70
C ALA A 31 -59.18 -22.45 -21.85
N VAL A 32 -60.07 -21.49 -22.14
CA VAL A 32 -59.71 -20.06 -22.22
C VAL A 32 -59.18 -19.53 -20.88
N ALA A 33 -59.75 -19.94 -19.75
CA ALA A 33 -59.25 -19.53 -18.43
C ALA A 33 -57.87 -20.14 -18.13
N LEU A 34 -57.63 -21.40 -18.52
CA LEU A 34 -56.33 -22.06 -18.37
C LEU A 34 -55.26 -21.42 -19.26
N GLU A 35 -55.57 -21.10 -20.52
CA GLU A 35 -54.65 -20.39 -21.43
C GLU A 35 -54.27 -19.01 -20.88
N ARG A 36 -55.24 -18.24 -20.38
CA ARG A 36 -54.98 -16.96 -19.72
C ARG A 36 -54.09 -17.12 -18.49
N THR A 37 -54.34 -18.14 -17.67
CA THR A 37 -53.56 -18.40 -16.47
C THR A 37 -52.13 -18.82 -16.84
N LEU A 38 -51.97 -19.68 -17.84
CA LEU A 38 -50.66 -20.12 -18.33
C LEU A 38 -49.86 -18.96 -18.92
N SER A 39 -50.50 -18.11 -19.73
CA SER A 39 -49.88 -16.87 -20.23
C SER A 39 -49.45 -15.96 -19.09
N ARG A 40 -50.31 -15.74 -18.09
CA ARG A 40 -49.95 -14.92 -16.92
C ARG A 40 -48.81 -15.53 -16.10
N CYS A 41 -48.79 -16.85 -15.93
CA CYS A 41 -47.68 -17.54 -15.27
C CYS A 41 -46.37 -17.38 -16.04
N SER A 42 -46.40 -17.41 -17.38
CA SER A 42 -45.22 -17.20 -18.21
C SER A 42 -44.66 -15.77 -18.10
N GLU A 43 -45.52 -14.77 -18.06
CA GLU A 43 -45.13 -13.37 -17.83
C GLU A 43 -44.46 -13.20 -16.46
N ILE A 44 -45.09 -13.75 -15.41
CA ILE A 44 -44.55 -13.71 -14.05
C ILE A 44 -43.18 -14.39 -14.01
N HIS A 45 -43.04 -15.54 -14.67
CA HIS A 45 -41.77 -16.27 -14.71
C HIS A 45 -40.65 -15.44 -15.36
N ALA A 46 -40.92 -14.85 -16.53
CA ALA A 46 -39.96 -13.99 -17.21
C ALA A 46 -39.57 -12.75 -16.39
N GLU A 47 -40.53 -12.13 -15.69
CA GLU A 47 -40.23 -11.03 -14.77
C GLU A 47 -39.34 -11.47 -13.60
N TYR A 48 -39.58 -12.66 -13.05
CA TYR A 48 -38.76 -13.22 -11.98
C TYR A 48 -37.33 -13.50 -12.46
N GLU A 49 -37.15 -14.12 -13.62
CA GLU A 49 -35.82 -14.36 -14.19
C GLU A 49 -35.04 -13.07 -14.42
N LEU A 50 -35.70 -12.03 -14.95
CA LEU A 50 -35.04 -10.74 -15.14
C LEU A 50 -34.65 -10.08 -13.79
N LYS A 51 -35.49 -10.23 -12.76
CA LYS A 51 -35.18 -9.75 -11.41
C LYS A 51 -34.04 -10.53 -10.77
N THR A 52 -33.97 -11.84 -10.94
CA THR A 52 -32.89 -12.66 -10.37
C THR A 52 -31.54 -12.36 -11.01
N VAL A 53 -31.49 -12.15 -12.33
CA VAL A 53 -30.27 -11.71 -13.03
C VAL A 53 -29.78 -10.37 -12.48
N LYS A 54 -30.67 -9.36 -12.40
CA LYS A 54 -30.31 -8.04 -11.83
C LYS A 54 -29.85 -8.12 -10.38
N LEU A 55 -30.51 -8.96 -9.58
CA LEU A 55 -30.12 -9.16 -8.19
C LEU A 55 -28.71 -9.76 -8.09
N ARG A 56 -28.42 -10.77 -8.90
CA ARG A 56 -27.10 -11.42 -8.95
C ARG A 56 -26.00 -10.44 -9.35
N GLU A 57 -26.19 -9.69 -10.43
CA GLU A 57 -25.23 -8.66 -10.85
C GLU A 57 -24.97 -7.60 -9.77
N ASN A 58 -26.03 -7.17 -9.07
CA ASN A 58 -25.90 -6.20 -7.99
C ASN A 58 -25.16 -6.78 -6.78
N CYS A 59 -25.41 -8.05 -6.44
CA CYS A 59 -24.69 -8.74 -5.38
C CYS A 59 -23.19 -8.88 -5.72
N GLU A 60 -22.87 -9.27 -6.95
CA GLU A 60 -21.48 -9.36 -7.42
C GLU A 60 -20.79 -8.00 -7.36
N LYS A 61 -21.42 -6.93 -7.87
CA LYS A 61 -20.88 -5.56 -7.78
C LYS A 61 -20.61 -5.12 -6.35
N LYS A 62 -21.56 -5.38 -5.43
CA LYS A 62 -21.40 -5.06 -4.00
C LYS A 62 -20.26 -5.86 -3.37
N ALA A 63 -20.13 -7.13 -3.69
CA ALA A 63 -19.05 -7.99 -3.19
C ALA A 63 -17.68 -7.49 -3.67
N PHE A 64 -17.55 -7.18 -4.97
CA PHE A 64 -16.33 -6.57 -5.51
C PHE A 64 -16.00 -5.24 -4.84
N GLN A 65 -16.99 -4.35 -4.68
CA GLN A 65 -16.79 -3.07 -4.01
C GLN A 65 -16.27 -3.25 -2.58
N ALA A 66 -16.89 -4.13 -1.80
CA ALA A 66 -16.46 -4.43 -0.44
C ALA A 66 -15.04 -5.04 -0.39
N GLY A 67 -14.72 -5.94 -1.32
CA GLY A 67 -13.39 -6.52 -1.46
C GLY A 67 -12.32 -5.48 -1.77
N PHE A 68 -12.57 -4.58 -2.73
CA PHE A 68 -11.66 -3.49 -3.04
C PHE A 68 -11.50 -2.53 -1.86
N GLN A 69 -12.58 -2.18 -1.17
CA GLN A 69 -12.52 -1.31 0.00
C GLN A 69 -11.68 -1.94 1.13
N LEU A 70 -11.81 -3.25 1.36
CA LEU A 70 -10.99 -3.96 2.33
C LEU A 70 -9.52 -3.98 1.90
N PHE A 71 -9.24 -4.31 0.65
CA PHE A 71 -7.89 -4.35 0.11
C PHE A 71 -7.19 -3.00 0.24
N PHE A 72 -7.82 -1.90 -0.18
CA PHE A 72 -7.21 -0.58 -0.08
C PHE A 72 -7.07 -0.09 1.36
N SER A 73 -8.01 -0.40 2.25
CA SER A 73 -7.87 -0.04 3.66
C SER A 73 -6.69 -0.77 4.31
N GLN A 74 -6.50 -2.06 4.02
CA GLN A 74 -5.33 -2.81 4.48
C GLN A 74 -4.02 -2.29 3.88
N LEU A 75 -4.03 -1.98 2.59
CA LEU A 75 -2.85 -1.43 1.90
C LEU A 75 -2.40 -0.10 2.52
N VAL A 76 -3.34 0.81 2.77
CA VAL A 76 -3.05 2.11 3.41
C VAL A 76 -2.46 1.90 4.80
N MET A 77 -3.07 1.05 5.63
CA MET A 77 -2.54 0.75 6.97
C MET A 77 -1.12 0.18 6.93
N LEU A 78 -0.84 -0.72 5.98
CA LEU A 78 0.48 -1.34 5.84
C LEU A 78 1.54 -0.33 5.38
N LEU A 79 1.18 0.57 4.46
CA LEU A 79 2.06 1.64 4.00
C LEU A 79 2.37 2.65 5.12
N ASP A 80 1.36 3.03 5.91
CA ASP A 80 1.54 3.91 7.06
C ASP A 80 2.47 3.29 8.11
N GLU A 81 2.29 2.00 8.41
CA GLU A 81 3.14 1.29 9.35
C GLU A 81 4.58 1.18 8.82
N TYR A 82 4.75 0.90 7.53
CA TYR A 82 6.06 0.89 6.91
C TYR A 82 6.77 2.25 7.01
N GLN A 83 6.06 3.36 6.73
CA GLN A 83 6.62 4.69 6.84
C GLN A 83 7.04 5.02 8.27
N ARG A 84 6.24 4.63 9.27
CA ARG A 84 6.61 4.78 10.70
C ARG A 84 7.87 4.00 11.04
N GLN A 85 7.99 2.75 10.58
CA GLN A 85 9.19 1.95 10.81
C GLN A 85 10.42 2.55 10.12
N GLN A 86 10.27 3.06 8.91
CA GLN A 86 11.35 3.71 8.19
C GLN A 86 11.87 4.94 8.94
N ASN A 87 10.96 5.78 9.44
CA ASN A 87 11.33 6.94 10.26
C ASN A 87 12.07 6.54 11.54
N LYS A 88 11.64 5.45 12.21
CA LYS A 88 12.34 4.91 13.39
C LYS A 88 13.74 4.42 13.05
N ARG A 89 13.91 3.68 11.95
CA ARG A 89 15.22 3.21 11.49
C ARG A 89 16.15 4.37 11.15
N GLN A 90 15.63 5.39 10.48
CA GLN A 90 16.40 6.58 10.14
C GLN A 90 16.85 7.36 11.38
N ALA A 91 15.97 7.53 12.37
CA ALA A 91 16.34 8.16 13.64
C ALA A 91 17.43 7.36 14.38
N ALA A 92 17.29 6.03 14.44
CA ALA A 92 18.29 5.16 15.05
C ALA A 92 19.63 5.23 14.32
N PHE A 93 19.61 5.22 12.98
CA PHE A 93 20.81 5.34 12.14
C PHE A 93 21.52 6.69 12.36
N ARG A 94 20.77 7.80 12.40
CA ARG A 94 21.31 9.12 12.73
C ARG A 94 22.02 9.14 14.08
N GLN A 95 21.40 8.54 15.10
CA GLN A 95 21.99 8.44 16.44
C GLN A 95 23.26 7.58 16.44
N GLN A 96 23.26 6.48 15.67
CA GLN A 96 24.45 5.63 15.50
C GLN A 96 25.60 6.39 14.83
N ILE A 97 25.33 7.14 13.75
CA ILE A 97 26.33 7.98 13.10
C ILE A 97 26.87 9.03 14.08
N ALA A 98 25.99 9.75 14.78
CA ALA A 98 26.42 10.78 15.73
C ALA A 98 27.35 10.19 16.81
N THR A 99 27.01 9.00 17.32
CA THR A 99 27.79 8.29 18.32
C THR A 99 29.12 7.76 17.75
N ALA A 100 29.11 7.23 16.53
CA ALA A 100 30.31 6.73 15.86
C ALA A 100 31.27 7.88 15.55
N LEU A 101 30.75 9.01 15.07
CA LEU A 101 31.51 10.22 14.80
C LEU A 101 32.16 10.76 16.08
N SER A 102 31.40 10.90 17.16
CA SER A 102 31.96 11.36 18.43
C SER A 102 33.04 10.42 18.94
N LYS A 103 32.85 9.10 18.82
CA LYS A 103 33.85 8.10 19.22
C LYS A 103 35.09 8.10 18.33
N SER A 104 34.94 8.41 17.04
CA SER A 104 36.09 8.48 16.13
C SER A 104 37.07 9.60 16.51
N LEU A 105 36.59 10.67 17.16
CA LEU A 105 37.45 11.73 17.69
C LEU A 105 38.24 11.31 18.94
N HIS A 106 37.97 10.12 19.50
CA HIS A 106 38.79 9.52 20.55
C HIS A 106 39.78 8.48 20.01
N ASP A 107 39.78 8.23 18.70
CA ASP A 107 40.74 7.32 18.07
C ASP A 107 42.17 7.89 18.20
N PRO A 108 43.13 7.12 18.75
CA PRO A 108 44.49 7.59 18.99
C PRO A 108 45.18 8.15 17.74
N MET A 109 44.97 7.56 16.56
CA MET A 109 45.57 8.05 15.31
C MET A 109 44.98 9.39 14.87
N ILE A 110 43.67 9.59 15.09
CA ILE A 110 42.98 10.84 14.77
C ILE A 110 43.40 11.92 15.77
N VAL A 111 43.44 11.59 17.06
CA VAL A 111 43.87 12.49 18.13
C VAL A 111 45.30 12.95 17.91
N GLU A 112 46.21 12.05 17.53
CA GLU A 112 47.61 12.40 17.22
C GLU A 112 47.70 13.39 16.06
N ARG A 113 46.95 13.18 14.98
CA ARG A 113 46.88 14.12 13.85
C ARG A 113 46.31 15.48 14.24
N ILE A 114 45.28 15.51 15.09
CA ILE A 114 44.71 16.74 15.63
C ILE A 114 45.76 17.48 16.46
N ILE A 115 46.43 16.79 17.38
CA ILE A 115 47.50 17.35 18.20
C ILE A 115 48.61 17.92 17.31
N HIS A 116 49.07 17.18 16.31
CA HIS A 116 50.10 17.66 15.37
C HIS A 116 49.70 18.98 14.69
N HIS A 117 48.49 19.08 14.17
CA HIS A 117 48.00 20.33 13.56
C HIS A 117 47.88 21.47 14.58
N LEU A 118 47.44 21.19 15.81
CA LEU A 118 47.38 22.21 16.86
C LEU A 118 48.79 22.69 17.25
N GLN A 119 49.77 21.79 17.29
CA GLN A 119 51.17 22.11 17.59
C GLN A 119 51.81 22.98 16.50
N GLU A 120 51.51 22.71 15.22
CA GLU A 120 51.94 23.57 14.10
C GLU A 120 51.41 25.01 14.26
N GLN A 121 50.16 25.16 14.72
CA GLN A 121 49.53 26.47 14.92
C GLN A 121 50.07 27.21 16.16
N CYS A 122 50.41 26.49 17.24
CA CYS A 122 51.01 27.08 18.46
C CYS A 122 52.51 27.42 18.32
N GLY A 123 53.15 27.01 17.22
CA GLY A 123 54.60 27.13 17.04
C GLY A 123 55.40 26.06 17.80
N HIS A 124 56.60 25.73 17.29
CA HIS A 124 57.44 24.63 17.80
C HIS A 124 58.20 25.00 19.09
N GLN A 125 57.52 25.51 20.12
CA GLN A 125 58.14 25.76 21.42
C GLN A 125 58.22 24.48 22.28
N LYS A 126 59.29 24.36 23.08
CA LYS A 126 59.74 23.10 23.70
C LYS A 126 58.89 22.59 24.88
N ALA A 127 57.92 23.36 25.38
CA ALA A 127 57.09 22.98 26.52
C ALA A 127 55.60 23.09 26.19
N LEU A 128 55.07 22.12 25.45
CA LEU A 128 53.66 22.06 25.09
C LEU A 128 52.94 21.12 26.06
N ARG A 129 51.99 21.65 26.83
CA ARG A 129 51.04 20.87 27.62
C ARG A 129 49.88 20.45 26.73
N ILE A 130 49.62 19.14 26.68
CA ILE A 130 48.56 18.57 25.85
C ILE A 130 47.47 18.04 26.77
N ILE A 131 46.27 18.60 26.67
CA ILE A 131 45.10 18.18 27.43
C ILE A 131 44.22 17.33 26.51
N ILE A 132 43.94 16.07 26.88
CA ILE A 132 43.13 15.13 26.10
C ILE A 132 42.02 14.47 26.94
N PRO A 133 40.94 14.00 26.32
CA PRO A 133 39.90 13.26 27.03
C PRO A 133 40.44 11.93 27.59
N ARG A 134 40.00 11.54 28.79
CA ARG A 134 40.34 10.22 29.41
C ARG A 134 39.97 9.01 28.55
N ALA A 135 39.00 9.16 27.66
CA ALA A 135 38.57 8.09 26.76
C ALA A 135 39.63 7.73 25.69
N VAL A 136 40.62 8.60 25.44
CA VAL A 136 41.71 8.37 24.49
C VAL A 136 42.74 7.41 25.10
N LYS A 137 43.01 6.30 24.41
CA LYS A 137 44.08 5.36 24.80
C LYS A 137 45.35 5.67 24.03
N LEU A 138 46.31 6.34 24.68
CA LEU A 138 47.63 6.52 24.08
C LEU A 138 48.32 5.16 23.86
N PRO A 139 49.16 5.03 22.81
CA PRO A 139 49.90 3.80 22.56
C PRO A 139 50.88 3.47 23.69
N ASP A 140 51.09 2.17 23.92
CA ASP A 140 51.98 1.67 24.97
C ASP A 140 53.42 2.19 24.76
N GLY A 141 53.92 2.94 25.74
CA GLY A 141 55.26 3.56 25.71
C GLY A 141 55.31 5.03 25.29
N ALA A 142 54.17 5.69 25.06
CA ALA A 142 54.13 7.14 24.83
C ALA A 142 54.61 7.93 26.06
N ASP A 143 55.43 8.96 25.84
CA ASP A 143 55.86 9.88 26.90
C ASP A 143 54.67 10.72 27.36
N THR A 144 54.15 10.40 28.55
CA THR A 144 52.98 11.04 29.16
C THR A 144 53.33 12.25 30.00
N SER A 145 54.61 12.63 30.12
CA SER A 145 55.07 13.72 30.98
C SER A 145 54.40 15.08 30.67
N ASN A 146 54.00 15.29 29.41
CA ASN A 146 53.34 16.51 28.95
C ASN A 146 51.82 16.37 28.73
N TYR A 147 51.23 15.22 29.07
CA TYR A 147 49.81 14.95 28.87
C TYR A 147 49.00 15.12 30.16
N GLN A 148 47.88 15.83 30.05
CA GLN A 148 46.89 15.94 31.11
C GLN A 148 45.56 15.39 30.62
N TYR A 149 44.94 14.52 31.42
CA TYR A 149 43.64 13.95 31.07
C TYR A 149 42.49 14.75 31.67
N THR A 150 41.47 15.03 30.86
CA THR A 150 40.23 15.69 31.28
C THR A 150 39.01 14.78 31.07
N ASP A 151 37.95 15.05 31.80
CA ASP A 151 36.64 14.41 31.59
C ASP A 151 35.84 15.06 30.44
N ASP A 152 36.28 16.24 29.97
CA ASP A 152 35.68 16.91 28.83
C ASP A 152 36.13 16.31 27.49
N ASN A 153 35.29 16.43 26.45
CA ASN A 153 35.57 15.91 25.10
C ASN A 153 36.48 16.80 24.22
N HIS A 154 37.25 17.71 24.81
CA HIS A 154 38.08 18.64 24.07
C HIS A 154 39.56 18.26 24.11
N ILE A 155 40.24 18.53 22.99
CA ILE A 155 41.70 18.40 22.88
C ILE A 155 42.25 19.83 22.91
N THR A 156 43.15 20.13 23.84
CA THR A 156 43.77 21.46 23.95
C THR A 156 45.29 21.30 23.93
N VAL A 157 45.95 22.15 23.15
CA VAL A 157 47.41 22.30 23.19
C VAL A 157 47.70 23.67 23.76
N GLN A 158 48.47 23.71 24.85
CA GLN A 158 48.81 24.91 25.59
C GLN A 158 50.33 25.06 25.66
N ASN A 159 50.79 26.28 25.44
CA ASN A 159 52.14 26.76 25.73
C ASN A 159 52.07 27.84 26.83
N ASP A 160 53.21 28.39 27.25
CA ASP A 160 53.25 29.43 28.30
C ASP A 160 52.50 30.72 27.91
N MET A 161 52.34 31.00 26.61
CA MET A 161 51.72 32.22 26.09
C MET A 161 50.36 31.99 25.40
N ASP A 162 50.15 30.81 24.80
CA ASP A 162 49.00 30.54 23.92
C ASP A 162 48.32 29.20 24.26
N ALA A 163 47.00 29.15 24.11
CA ALA A 163 46.22 27.91 24.25
C ALA A 163 45.24 27.77 23.07
N VAL A 164 45.36 26.66 22.34
CA VAL A 164 44.48 26.35 21.20
C VAL A 164 43.68 25.11 21.52
N ARG A 165 42.35 25.24 21.45
CA ARG A 165 41.39 24.18 21.74
C ARG A 165 40.73 23.69 20.45
N PHE A 166 40.77 22.38 20.24
CA PHE A 166 40.01 21.72 19.20
C PHE A 166 38.52 21.64 19.58
N PRO A 167 37.62 22.18 18.74
CA PRO A 167 36.22 22.32 19.09
C PRO A 167 35.41 21.09 18.66
N SER A 168 35.71 19.93 19.25
CA SER A 168 35.14 18.61 18.88
C SER A 168 33.61 18.60 18.78
N GLU A 169 32.92 19.13 19.80
CA GLU A 169 31.46 19.05 19.89
C GLU A 169 30.75 19.92 18.86
N SER A 170 31.22 21.17 18.66
CA SER A 170 30.63 22.06 17.66
C SER A 170 30.92 21.54 16.25
N LEU A 171 32.10 20.97 16.00
CA LEU A 171 32.45 20.38 14.72
C LEU A 171 31.56 19.17 14.38
N CYS A 172 31.35 18.26 15.34
CA CYS A 172 30.40 17.16 15.20
C CYS A 172 28.97 17.67 14.90
N ARG A 173 28.51 18.70 15.62
CA ARG A 173 27.18 19.29 15.38
C ARG A 173 27.07 19.89 13.99
N SER A 174 28.07 20.65 13.55
CA SER A 174 28.09 21.26 12.22
C SER A 174 28.10 20.22 11.10
N TRP A 175 28.89 19.15 11.24
CA TRP A 175 28.91 18.05 10.26
C TRP A 175 27.58 17.29 10.20
N LEU A 176 26.95 17.03 11.34
CA LEU A 176 25.62 16.41 11.38
C LEU A 176 24.56 17.33 10.76
N GLN A 177 24.63 18.64 11.03
CA GLN A 177 23.71 19.61 10.43
C GLN A 177 23.86 19.68 8.91
N LEU A 178 25.10 19.76 8.40
CA LEU A 178 25.37 19.75 6.96
C LEU A 178 24.92 18.44 6.30
N ALA A 179 25.10 17.30 6.98
CA ALA A 179 24.58 16.03 6.50
C ALA A 179 23.05 16.05 6.44
N ASP A 180 22.38 16.58 7.46
CA ASP A 180 20.92 16.69 7.47
C ASP A 180 20.39 17.60 6.35
N GLU A 181 21.02 18.75 6.11
CA GLU A 181 20.65 19.66 5.00
C GLU A 181 20.72 18.97 3.63
N ASN A 182 21.70 18.09 3.43
CA ASN A 182 21.83 17.30 2.20
C ASN A 182 20.85 16.11 2.11
N ILE A 183 20.37 15.61 3.26
CA ILE A 183 19.43 14.47 3.34
C ILE A 183 17.96 14.92 3.21
N VAL A 184 17.62 16.15 3.61
CA VAL A 184 16.24 16.69 3.52
C VAL A 184 15.62 16.52 2.12
N PRO A 185 16.31 16.85 0.99
CA PRO A 185 15.76 16.66 -0.36
C PRO A 185 15.47 15.18 -0.71
N LEU A 186 16.28 14.25 -0.19
CA LEU A 186 16.11 12.82 -0.39
C LEU A 186 14.92 12.28 0.43
N ASN A 187 14.75 12.77 1.65
CA ASN A 187 13.60 12.40 2.49
C ASN A 187 12.28 12.87 1.90
N GLU A 188 12.23 14.08 1.34
CA GLU A 188 11.02 14.56 0.66
C GLU A 188 10.65 13.70 -0.54
N THR A 189 11.62 13.29 -1.35
CA THR A 189 11.38 12.37 -2.47
C THR A 189 10.89 11.00 -1.98
N ILE A 190 11.53 10.42 -0.96
CA ILE A 190 11.11 9.14 -0.37
C ILE A 190 9.69 9.22 0.21
N ASN A 191 9.38 10.29 0.95
CA ASN A 191 8.05 10.48 1.55
C ASN A 191 6.95 10.64 0.51
N ASN A 192 7.28 11.17 -0.67
CA ASN A 192 6.32 11.35 -1.76
C ASN A 192 6.15 10.11 -2.66
N LEU A 193 7.02 9.09 -2.57
CA LEU A 193 6.91 7.88 -3.40
C LEU A 193 5.57 7.16 -3.20
N THR A 194 5.19 6.90 -1.95
CA THR A 194 3.94 6.22 -1.60
C THR A 194 2.70 6.94 -2.12
N PRO A 195 2.47 8.24 -1.81
CA PRO A 195 1.29 8.95 -2.31
C PRO A 195 1.29 9.10 -3.83
N ASN A 196 2.45 9.25 -4.48
CA ASN A 196 2.53 9.30 -5.94
C ASN A 196 2.14 7.95 -6.57
N LEU A 197 2.67 6.85 -6.05
CA LEU A 197 2.33 5.51 -6.55
C LEU A 197 0.84 5.19 -6.38
N LEU A 198 0.26 5.55 -5.23
CA LEU A 198 -1.18 5.39 -4.99
C LEU A 198 -2.03 6.24 -5.95
N ARG A 199 -1.59 7.47 -6.25
CA ARG A 199 -2.25 8.33 -7.23
C ARG A 199 -2.19 7.74 -8.64
N ASP A 200 -1.04 7.19 -9.03
CA ASP A 200 -0.87 6.55 -10.34
C ASP A 200 -1.73 5.29 -10.47
N LEU A 201 -1.81 4.48 -9.41
CA LEU A 201 -2.69 3.31 -9.34
C LEU A 201 -4.16 3.72 -9.46
N ALA A 202 -4.59 4.75 -8.71
CA ALA A 202 -5.95 5.27 -8.81
C ALA A 202 -6.26 5.75 -10.25
N GLY A 203 -5.33 6.46 -10.87
CA GLY A 203 -5.45 6.90 -12.28
C GLY A 203 -5.63 5.72 -13.24
N LYS A 204 -4.84 4.66 -13.09
CA LYS A 204 -4.96 3.43 -13.92
C LYS A 204 -6.31 2.73 -13.72
N LEU A 205 -6.78 2.62 -12.47
CA LEU A 205 -8.06 1.98 -12.16
C LEU A 205 -9.25 2.78 -12.71
N ILE A 206 -9.20 4.10 -12.63
CA ILE A 206 -10.20 4.99 -13.25
C ILE A 206 -10.17 4.84 -14.78
N ALA A 207 -8.99 4.84 -15.39
CA ALA A 207 -8.86 4.63 -16.83
C ALA A 207 -9.42 3.26 -17.28
N MET A 208 -9.20 2.22 -16.48
CA MET A 208 -9.76 0.89 -16.72
C MET A 208 -11.29 0.85 -16.58
N SER A 209 -11.88 1.59 -15.63
CA SER A 209 -13.34 1.63 -15.46
C SER A 209 -14.04 2.34 -16.62
N HIS A 210 -13.35 3.28 -17.28
CA HIS A 210 -13.84 3.96 -18.47
C HIS A 210 -13.61 3.19 -19.77
N ARG A 211 -12.82 2.11 -19.77
CA ARG A 211 -12.77 1.18 -20.91
C ARG A 211 -14.07 0.39 -20.94
N SER A 212 -14.98 0.79 -21.84
CA SER A 212 -16.17 0.02 -22.20
C SER A 212 -15.80 -1.44 -22.50
N PRO A 213 -16.67 -2.41 -22.16
CA PRO A 213 -16.37 -3.83 -22.30
C PRO A 213 -15.96 -4.10 -23.76
N SER A 214 -14.72 -4.52 -23.96
CA SER A 214 -14.32 -5.14 -25.22
C SER A 214 -15.27 -6.31 -25.46
N LYS A 215 -15.80 -6.38 -26.68
CA LYS A 215 -16.67 -7.46 -27.16
C LYS A 215 -16.25 -8.82 -26.58
N PRO A 216 -17.20 -9.71 -26.25
CA PRO A 216 -16.87 -11.06 -25.82
C PRO A 216 -15.97 -11.68 -26.90
N VAL A 217 -14.78 -12.11 -26.49
CA VAL A 217 -13.94 -12.99 -27.30
C VAL A 217 -14.72 -14.28 -27.41
N ASN A 218 -15.25 -14.58 -28.59
CA ASN A 218 -15.81 -15.90 -28.89
C ASN A 218 -14.66 -16.92 -28.73
N PRO A 219 -14.83 -18.00 -27.96
CA PRO A 219 -13.80 -19.02 -27.78
C PRO A 219 -13.57 -19.93 -29.02
N ASP A 220 -14.29 -19.74 -30.12
CA ASP A 220 -14.43 -20.77 -31.16
C ASP A 220 -13.62 -20.53 -32.46
N GLU A 221 -12.61 -19.66 -32.48
CA GLU A 221 -11.79 -19.44 -33.70
C GLU A 221 -10.38 -20.05 -33.69
N ASP A 222 -9.96 -20.75 -32.62
CA ASP A 222 -8.61 -21.36 -32.54
C ASP A 222 -8.58 -22.90 -32.68
N GLU A 223 -9.66 -23.53 -33.15
CA GLU A 223 -9.64 -24.94 -33.60
C GLU A 223 -9.98 -25.02 -35.09
N ASN A 224 -9.03 -24.68 -35.96
CA ASN A 224 -8.90 -25.27 -37.30
C ASN A 224 -7.62 -24.78 -37.99
N HIS A 225 -6.50 -25.41 -37.67
CA HIS A 225 -5.38 -25.54 -38.60
C HIS A 225 -4.75 -26.93 -38.42
N ASP A 226 -5.28 -27.88 -39.21
CA ASP A 226 -4.52 -29.02 -39.73
C ASP A 226 -3.62 -28.56 -40.90
#